data_AF-A0A2U1IUC2-F1
#
_entry.id   AF-A0A2U1IUC2-F1
#
_cell.length_a   1.000
_cell.length_b   1.000
_cell.length_c   1.000
_cell.angle_alpha   90.00
_cell.angle_beta   90.00
_cell.angle_gamma   90.00
#
_symmetry.space_group_name_H-M   'P 1'
#
loop_
_entity.id
_entity.type
_entity.pdbx_description
1 polymer ?
#
loop_
_entity_poly.entity_id
_entity_poly.type
_entity_poly.pdbx_seq_one_letter_code
_entity_poly.pdbx_strand_id
1 'polypeptide(L)'
;MESELQAPWWEHLPEDFWRQADGTELDAGNRLKVHGTAAIERVLRTSLSSTVATAMSVALYKGGNAGHEFEALRFYEPLARAGDATRVFLQPPKGIAIETSPATGCSVGLRGIQRFQLRFASPFKPLNPAAQAQFENMQNNLLAHAQHWCHGDRPRPTLIVIHGFAADAPFLNAQALSLASLYRQGYDILLFTYPHHGPRAERGDLFSGVGLFGRGLLSFTESPLHAIHDLRVFIDYLQERGVEHIGVTGISLGGYTASLLATVDERLSFCIPIVPAVSPIDLFLEWWPTSVLLPRLMRSQGVNVAQMRGLTAVHNPLTYKPCIDGKRVLIIGGAGDRFSLPRHLRLLQRHWPDSQLHWFPGSHLIHLGRGEYLLRMRAFMDQWCEALH
;
A
#
# COMPACT_ATOMS: atom_id res chain seq x y z
N MET A 1 7.77 12.96 32.26
CA MET A 1 6.66 12.07 32.67
C MET A 1 6.64 10.97 31.63
N GLU A 2 7.16 9.82 32.04
CA GLU A 2 7.60 8.73 31.16
C GLU A 2 6.46 8.25 30.27
N SER A 3 6.72 8.22 28.96
CA SER A 3 5.99 7.38 28.03
C SER A 3 6.08 5.95 28.56
N GLU A 4 5.06 5.45 29.24
CA GLU A 4 4.87 4.02 29.40
C GLU A 4 5.06 3.41 28.01
N LEU A 5 6.15 2.67 27.83
CA LEU A 5 6.44 1.94 26.61
C LEU A 5 5.34 0.89 26.46
N GLN A 6 4.20 1.27 25.89
CA GLN A 6 3.21 0.32 25.43
C GLN A 6 3.97 -0.66 24.54
N ALA A 7 3.90 -1.94 24.88
CA ALA A 7 4.56 -2.94 24.06
C ALA A 7 4.10 -2.80 22.59
N PRO A 8 4.95 -3.07 21.61
CA PRO A 8 4.59 -2.90 20.22
C PRO A 8 3.33 -3.67 19.83
N TRP A 9 2.63 -3.22 18.78
CA TRP A 9 1.37 -3.84 18.33
C TRP A 9 1.54 -5.33 18.00
N TRP A 10 2.71 -5.74 17.50
CA TRP A 10 2.99 -7.12 17.11
C TRP A 10 3.15 -8.09 18.29
N GLU A 11 3.45 -7.57 19.49
CA GLU A 11 3.54 -8.36 20.73
C GLU A 11 2.17 -8.50 21.41
N HIS A 12 1.27 -7.55 21.19
CA HIS A 12 -0.12 -7.59 21.69
C HIS A 12 -1.05 -8.45 20.84
N LEU A 13 -0.71 -8.68 19.57
CA LEU A 13 -1.50 -9.55 18.71
C LEU A 13 -1.27 -11.02 19.06
N PRO A 14 -2.34 -11.80 19.31
CA PRO A 14 -2.22 -13.24 19.54
C PRO A 14 -1.40 -13.93 18.45
N GLU A 15 -0.62 -14.95 18.82
CA GLU A 15 0.15 -15.75 17.85
C GLU A 15 -0.75 -16.40 16.79
N ASP A 16 -1.99 -16.71 17.17
CA ASP A 16 -3.01 -17.32 16.32
C ASP A 16 -3.98 -16.32 15.69
N PHE A 17 -3.71 -15.00 15.76
CA PHE A 17 -4.58 -13.95 15.19
C PHE A 17 -5.01 -14.25 13.75
N TRP A 18 -4.09 -14.75 12.93
CA TRP A 18 -4.33 -15.14 11.53
C TRP A 18 -5.34 -16.31 11.37
N ARG A 19 -5.61 -17.09 12.42
CA ARG A 19 -6.58 -18.20 12.42
C ARG A 19 -7.98 -17.79 12.88
N GLN A 20 -8.12 -16.63 13.53
CA GLN A 20 -9.37 -16.26 14.18
C GLN A 20 -10.48 -16.12 13.13
N ALA A 21 -11.69 -16.60 13.45
CA ALA A 21 -12.85 -16.40 12.59
C ALA A 21 -13.28 -14.92 12.64
N ASP A 22 -13.84 -14.43 11.55
CA ASP A 22 -14.20 -13.02 11.47
C ASP A 22 -15.37 -12.79 10.51
N GLY A 23 -16.20 -11.83 10.90
CA GLY A 23 -17.44 -11.47 10.22
C GLY A 23 -17.71 -9.98 10.33
N THR A 24 -18.60 -9.51 9.46
CA THR A 24 -19.00 -8.10 9.41
C THR A 24 -20.45 -7.90 9.78
N GLU A 25 -20.81 -6.67 10.09
CA GLU A 25 -22.19 -6.27 10.36
C GLU A 25 -23.10 -6.53 9.13
N LEU A 26 -22.52 -6.60 7.92
CA LEU A 26 -23.22 -6.93 6.67
C LEU A 26 -23.51 -8.43 6.50
N ASP A 27 -22.86 -9.30 7.27
CA ASP A 27 -23.03 -10.75 7.14
C ASP A 27 -24.46 -11.16 7.47
N ALA A 28 -25.14 -10.49 8.41
CA ALA A 28 -26.52 -10.79 8.76
C ALA A 28 -27.53 -10.46 7.64
N GLY A 29 -27.30 -9.36 6.91
CA GLY A 29 -28.24 -8.82 5.91
C GLY A 29 -27.94 -9.22 4.46
N ASN A 30 -26.72 -9.67 4.14
CA ASN A 30 -26.28 -9.96 2.77
C ASN A 30 -25.60 -11.34 2.61
N ARG A 31 -25.96 -12.33 3.45
CA ARG A 31 -25.34 -13.68 3.52
C ARG A 31 -24.98 -14.29 2.17
N LEU A 32 -25.93 -14.36 1.24
CA LEU A 32 -25.72 -14.98 -0.08
C LEU A 32 -24.64 -14.26 -0.91
N LYS A 33 -24.65 -12.92 -0.92
CA LYS A 33 -23.66 -12.11 -1.65
C LYS A 33 -22.27 -12.23 -1.03
N VAL A 34 -22.20 -12.12 0.30
CA VAL A 34 -20.94 -12.20 1.07
C VAL A 34 -20.31 -13.59 0.96
N HIS A 35 -21.09 -14.67 1.11
CA HIS A 35 -20.56 -16.03 1.00
C HIS A 35 -20.22 -16.42 -0.44
N GLY A 36 -20.97 -15.95 -1.43
CA GLY A 36 -20.70 -16.21 -2.85
C GLY A 36 -19.39 -15.59 -3.33
N THR A 37 -19.15 -14.31 -3.03
CA THR A 37 -17.91 -13.63 -3.42
C THR A 37 -16.69 -14.21 -2.70
N ALA A 38 -16.83 -14.59 -1.43
CA ALA A 38 -15.78 -15.22 -0.64
C ALA A 38 -15.31 -16.57 -1.22
N ALA A 39 -16.19 -17.35 -1.88
CA ALA A 39 -15.83 -18.62 -2.49
C ALA A 39 -14.97 -18.44 -3.76
N ILE A 40 -15.38 -17.53 -4.66
CA ILE A 40 -14.63 -17.19 -5.87
C ILE A 40 -13.26 -16.62 -5.52
N GLU A 41 -13.22 -15.78 -4.50
CA GLU A 41 -12.00 -15.14 -4.05
C GLU A 41 -10.94 -16.13 -3.53
N ARG A 42 -11.34 -17.22 -2.85
CA ARG A 42 -10.39 -18.24 -2.38
C ARG A 42 -9.59 -18.85 -3.54
N VAL A 43 -10.20 -19.05 -4.70
CA VAL A 43 -9.53 -19.59 -5.89
C VAL A 43 -8.51 -18.59 -6.44
N LEU A 44 -8.92 -17.33 -6.61
CA LEU A 44 -8.04 -16.27 -7.12
C LEU A 44 -6.88 -15.97 -6.15
N ARG A 45 -7.15 -16.03 -4.84
CA ARG A 45 -6.16 -15.94 -3.77
C ARG A 45 -5.13 -17.03 -3.83
N THR A 46 -5.54 -18.27 -4.07
CA THR A 46 -4.60 -19.38 -4.25
C THR A 46 -3.71 -19.19 -5.47
N SER A 47 -4.24 -18.68 -6.58
CA SER A 47 -3.43 -18.36 -7.76
C SER A 47 -2.36 -17.30 -7.44
N LEU A 48 -2.76 -16.15 -6.87
CA LEU A 48 -1.81 -15.10 -6.51
C LEU A 48 -0.78 -15.57 -5.47
N SER A 49 -1.23 -16.24 -4.41
CA SER A 49 -0.36 -16.78 -3.36
C SER A 49 0.64 -17.81 -3.91
N SER A 50 0.24 -18.63 -4.89
CA SER A 50 1.16 -19.57 -5.55
C SER A 50 2.26 -18.84 -6.31
N THR A 51 1.92 -17.75 -6.99
CA THR A 51 2.89 -16.91 -7.69
C THR A 51 3.86 -16.24 -6.72
N VAL A 52 3.35 -15.67 -5.62
CA VAL A 52 4.18 -15.07 -4.55
C VAL A 52 5.10 -16.12 -3.93
N ALA A 53 4.57 -17.27 -3.54
CA ALA A 53 5.34 -18.38 -2.99
C ALA A 53 6.44 -18.86 -3.92
N THR A 54 6.16 -18.95 -5.21
CA THR A 54 7.16 -19.34 -6.22
C THR A 54 8.26 -18.29 -6.32
N ALA A 55 7.90 -17.00 -6.43
CA ALA A 55 8.86 -15.91 -6.51
C ALA A 55 9.78 -15.86 -5.27
N MET A 56 9.20 -15.94 -4.06
CA MET A 56 9.96 -15.96 -2.80
C MET A 56 10.87 -17.19 -2.70
N SER A 57 10.38 -18.38 -3.10
CA SER A 57 11.18 -19.61 -3.06
C SER A 57 12.38 -19.56 -4.00
N VAL A 58 12.18 -19.02 -5.21
CA VAL A 58 13.27 -18.80 -6.18
C VAL A 58 14.27 -17.78 -5.64
N ALA A 59 13.80 -16.71 -5.01
CA ALA A 59 14.66 -15.69 -4.42
C ALA A 59 15.52 -16.27 -3.29
N LEU A 60 14.91 -17.01 -2.35
CA LEU A 60 15.63 -17.67 -1.27
C LEU A 60 16.64 -18.70 -1.80
N TYR A 61 16.29 -19.47 -2.83
CA TYR A 61 17.22 -20.42 -3.44
C TYR A 61 18.43 -19.73 -4.11
N LYS A 62 18.20 -18.62 -4.83
CA LYS A 62 19.26 -17.87 -5.52
C LYS A 62 20.10 -16.99 -4.59
N GLY A 63 19.48 -16.42 -3.55
CA GLY A 63 20.09 -15.48 -2.61
C GLY A 63 20.97 -16.13 -1.53
N GLY A 64 20.99 -17.46 -1.45
CA GLY A 64 21.83 -18.22 -0.51
C GLY A 64 21.08 -18.65 0.76
N ASN A 65 21.76 -18.64 1.90
CA ASN A 65 21.22 -19.17 3.16
C ASN A 65 20.12 -18.24 3.71
N ALA A 66 18.92 -18.77 3.95
CA ALA A 66 17.82 -18.08 4.63
C ALA A 66 18.24 -17.40 5.95
N GLY A 67 19.28 -17.91 6.62
CA GLY A 67 19.88 -17.27 7.79
C GLY A 67 20.41 -15.86 7.52
N HIS A 68 20.99 -15.58 6.35
CA HIS A 68 21.46 -14.24 6.00
C HIS A 68 20.30 -13.25 5.82
N GLU A 69 19.18 -13.69 5.22
CA GLU A 69 17.98 -12.85 5.08
C GLU A 69 17.39 -12.51 6.45
N PHE A 70 17.24 -13.50 7.33
CA PHE A 70 16.72 -13.27 8.68
C PHE A 70 17.65 -12.40 9.53
N GLU A 71 18.96 -12.60 9.41
CA GLU A 71 19.94 -11.75 10.09
C GLU A 71 19.88 -10.31 9.58
N ALA A 72 19.77 -10.11 8.27
CA ALA A 72 19.58 -8.79 7.69
C ALA A 72 18.28 -8.13 8.20
N LEU A 73 17.19 -8.90 8.37
CA LEU A 73 15.95 -8.35 8.91
C LEU A 73 16.05 -7.89 10.37
N ARG A 74 16.94 -8.47 11.19
CA ARG A 74 17.12 -8.06 12.59
C ARG A 74 17.56 -6.59 12.73
N PHE A 75 18.18 -6.03 11.69
CA PHE A 75 18.51 -4.62 11.61
C PHE A 75 17.29 -3.70 11.84
N TYR A 76 16.11 -4.11 11.38
CA TYR A 76 14.91 -3.27 11.40
C TYR A 76 14.16 -3.29 12.72
N GLU A 77 14.25 -4.35 13.51
CA GLU A 77 13.46 -4.50 14.74
C GLU A 77 13.71 -3.35 15.74
N PRO A 78 14.97 -2.93 16.03
CA PRO A 78 15.20 -1.79 16.91
C PRO A 78 14.62 -0.48 16.39
N LEU A 79 14.59 -0.29 15.07
CA LEU A 79 14.00 0.90 14.43
C LEU A 79 12.48 0.89 14.54
N ALA A 80 11.86 -0.26 14.27
CA ALA A 80 10.41 -0.44 14.42
C ALA A 80 9.99 -0.24 15.89
N ARG A 81 10.74 -0.81 16.84
CA ARG A 81 10.47 -0.70 18.28
C ARG A 81 10.59 0.74 18.79
N ALA A 82 11.47 1.54 18.20
CA ALA A 82 11.58 2.96 18.53
C ALA A 82 10.33 3.76 18.12
N GLY A 83 9.54 3.28 17.15
CA GLY A 83 8.29 3.92 16.72
C GLY A 83 8.47 5.33 16.12
N ASP A 84 9.71 5.70 15.78
CA ASP A 84 10.06 7.04 15.30
C ASP A 84 10.18 7.06 13.78
N ALA A 85 9.13 7.54 13.12
CA ALA A 85 9.06 7.64 11.67
C ALA A 85 10.19 8.48 11.08
N THR A 86 10.71 9.47 11.81
CA THR A 86 11.75 10.38 11.30
C THR A 86 13.11 9.70 11.14
N ARG A 87 13.35 8.58 11.83
CA ARG A 87 14.57 7.77 11.72
C ARG A 87 14.53 6.77 10.56
N VAL A 88 13.35 6.47 10.06
CA VAL A 88 13.13 5.45 9.01
C VAL A 88 12.81 6.12 7.68
N PHE A 89 11.92 7.11 7.69
CA PHE A 89 11.46 7.83 6.51
C PHE A 89 12.13 9.21 6.44
N LEU A 90 13.39 9.21 6.02
CA LEU A 90 14.15 10.44 5.82
C LEU A 90 13.46 11.33 4.77
N GLN A 91 13.50 12.65 5.00
CA GLN A 91 13.01 13.63 4.05
C GLN A 91 13.79 13.51 2.74
N PRO A 92 13.13 13.42 1.57
CA PRO A 92 13.84 13.46 0.31
C PRO A 92 14.52 14.83 0.12
N PRO A 93 15.63 14.90 -0.64
CA PRO A 93 16.22 16.17 -1.04
C PRO A 93 15.21 17.04 -1.81
N LYS A 94 15.28 18.36 -1.62
CA LYS A 94 14.46 19.34 -2.35
C LYS A 94 14.99 19.59 -3.75
N GLY A 95 14.13 20.10 -4.64
CA GLY A 95 14.51 20.50 -5.99
C GLY A 95 14.82 19.33 -6.94
N ILE A 96 14.24 18.15 -6.69
CA ILE A 96 14.37 17.01 -7.60
C ILE A 96 13.63 17.32 -8.91
N ALA A 97 14.38 17.31 -10.01
CA ALA A 97 13.85 17.57 -11.33
C ALA A 97 12.90 16.42 -11.76
N ILE A 98 11.64 16.76 -12.00
CA ILE A 98 10.64 15.84 -12.52
C ILE A 98 10.43 16.11 -14.01
N GLU A 99 10.84 15.17 -14.85
CA GLU A 99 10.57 15.22 -16.28
C GLU A 99 9.08 14.97 -16.52
N THR A 100 8.48 15.81 -17.36
CA THR A 100 7.06 15.75 -17.72
C THR A 100 6.94 15.55 -19.22
N SER A 101 6.13 14.56 -19.64
CA SER A 101 5.86 14.30 -21.06
C SER A 101 4.38 13.95 -21.27
N PRO A 102 3.77 14.24 -22.43
CA PRO A 102 2.38 13.80 -22.69
C PRO A 102 2.25 12.27 -22.58
N ALA A 103 1.21 11.80 -21.89
CA ALA A 103 0.91 10.37 -21.86
C ALA A 103 0.29 9.92 -23.18
N THR A 104 0.88 8.90 -23.80
CA THR A 104 0.40 8.33 -25.07
C THR A 104 -0.66 7.24 -24.85
N GLY A 105 -1.43 6.94 -25.90
CA GLY A 105 -2.49 5.92 -25.90
C GLY A 105 -3.89 6.48 -25.66
N CYS A 106 -4.90 5.91 -26.31
CA CYS A 106 -6.29 6.38 -26.25
C CYS A 106 -7.18 5.30 -25.62
N SER A 107 -7.80 5.60 -24.48
CA SER A 107 -8.81 4.74 -23.86
C SER A 107 -10.17 5.43 -24.00
N VAL A 108 -11.19 4.71 -24.47
CA VAL A 108 -12.52 5.25 -24.81
C VAL A 108 -13.18 6.02 -23.64
N GLY A 109 -12.78 5.79 -22.39
CA GLY A 109 -13.26 6.50 -21.20
C GLY A 109 -12.46 7.73 -20.75
N LEU A 110 -11.30 8.03 -21.35
CA LEU A 110 -10.39 9.10 -20.93
C LEU A 110 -10.37 10.30 -21.90
N ARG A 111 -11.35 10.39 -22.81
CA ARG A 111 -11.48 11.51 -23.74
C ARG A 111 -11.66 12.82 -22.96
N GLY A 112 -10.88 13.84 -23.34
CA GLY A 112 -10.90 15.16 -22.70
C GLY A 112 -10.08 15.26 -21.41
N ILE A 113 -9.45 14.18 -20.95
CA ILE A 113 -8.54 14.21 -19.80
C ILE A 113 -7.12 14.49 -20.30
N GLN A 114 -6.51 15.58 -19.85
CA GLN A 114 -5.11 15.85 -20.13
C GLN A 114 -4.25 15.00 -19.19
N ARG A 115 -3.27 14.29 -19.76
CA ARG A 115 -2.49 13.29 -19.03
C ARG A 115 -1.01 13.45 -19.35
N PHE A 116 -0.19 13.43 -18.31
CA PHE A 116 1.25 13.57 -18.39
C PHE A 116 1.92 12.41 -17.67
N GLN A 117 2.98 11.85 -18.25
CA GLN A 117 3.91 10.97 -17.57
C GLN A 117 4.94 11.82 -16.83
N LEU A 118 5.06 11.56 -15.53
CA LEU A 118 6.07 12.13 -14.66
C LEU A 118 7.12 11.07 -14.38
N ARG A 119 8.39 11.47 -14.41
CA ARG A 119 9.52 10.61 -14.01
C ARG A 119 10.61 11.41 -13.33
N PHE A 120 11.33 10.79 -12.41
CA PHE A 120 12.54 11.34 -11.81
C PHE A 120 13.46 10.23 -11.34
N ALA A 121 14.77 10.52 -11.30
CA ALA A 121 15.74 9.62 -10.68
C ALA A 121 15.50 9.60 -9.17
N SER A 122 15.06 8.46 -8.63
CA SER A 122 14.73 8.32 -7.21
C SER A 122 15.98 8.55 -6.36
N PRO A 123 15.95 9.50 -5.40
CA PRO A 123 17.06 9.70 -4.49
C PRO A 123 17.10 8.66 -3.35
N PHE A 124 16.18 7.69 -3.35
CA PHE A 124 16.08 6.70 -2.30
C PHE A 124 17.37 5.88 -2.18
N LYS A 125 17.80 5.68 -0.94
CA LYS A 125 18.82 4.72 -0.56
C LYS A 125 18.21 3.76 0.45
N PRO A 126 18.43 2.44 0.31
CA PRO A 126 17.90 1.48 1.26
C PRO A 126 18.42 1.79 2.66
N LEU A 127 17.57 1.58 3.64
CA LEU A 127 17.89 1.87 5.04
C LEU A 127 18.90 0.88 5.61
N ASN A 128 18.81 -0.39 5.21
CA ASN A 128 19.75 -1.44 5.57
C ASN A 128 20.92 -1.49 4.58
N PRO A 129 22.17 -1.31 5.03
CA PRO A 129 23.36 -1.39 4.17
C PRO A 129 23.46 -2.70 3.39
N ALA A 130 22.94 -3.81 3.91
CA ALA A 130 22.96 -5.11 3.23
C ALA A 130 22.13 -5.10 1.92
N ALA A 131 21.17 -4.19 1.78
CA ALA A 131 20.34 -4.06 0.58
C ALA A 131 20.97 -3.17 -0.50
N GLN A 132 22.01 -2.40 -0.17
CA GLN A 132 22.56 -1.36 -1.05
C GLN A 132 23.00 -1.90 -2.40
N ALA A 133 23.87 -2.92 -2.42
CA ALA A 133 24.35 -3.52 -3.66
C ALA A 133 23.21 -4.11 -4.52
N GLN A 134 22.17 -4.63 -3.88
CA GLN A 134 21.02 -5.17 -4.58
C GLN A 134 20.21 -4.06 -5.28
N PHE A 135 19.92 -2.97 -4.57
CA PHE A 135 19.14 -1.84 -5.08
C PHE A 135 19.89 -1.03 -6.16
N GLU A 136 21.20 -0.86 -6.03
CA GLU A 136 22.03 -0.18 -7.03
C GLU A 136 22.03 -0.90 -8.39
N ASN A 137 21.77 -2.22 -8.40
CA ASN A 137 21.65 -3.02 -9.61
C ASN A 137 20.25 -2.95 -10.25
N MET A 138 19.25 -2.35 -9.60
CA MET A 138 17.86 -2.28 -10.11
C MET A 138 17.64 -1.02 -10.95
N GLN A 139 18.18 -1.00 -12.17
CA GLN A 139 18.23 0.19 -13.02
C GLN A 139 16.85 0.77 -13.32
N ASN A 140 15.85 -0.07 -13.57
CA ASN A 140 14.49 0.39 -13.86
C ASN A 140 13.81 0.90 -12.59
N ASN A 141 14.04 0.25 -11.46
CA ASN A 141 13.40 0.60 -10.19
C ASN A 141 13.93 1.92 -9.59
N LEU A 142 15.14 2.34 -9.96
CA LEU A 142 15.73 3.63 -9.60
C LEU A 142 15.08 4.83 -10.30
N LEU A 143 14.26 4.60 -11.34
CA LEU A 143 13.46 5.65 -11.97
C LEU A 143 12.04 5.61 -11.41
N ALA A 144 11.64 6.65 -10.70
CA ALA A 144 10.27 6.77 -10.20
C ALA A 144 9.33 7.17 -11.35
N HIS A 145 8.10 6.66 -11.33
CA HIS A 145 7.11 6.91 -12.37
C HIS A 145 5.75 7.25 -11.75
N ALA A 146 5.06 8.21 -12.35
CA ALA A 146 3.64 8.46 -12.11
C ALA A 146 2.97 8.99 -13.38
N GLN A 147 1.65 8.85 -13.48
CA GLN A 147 0.84 9.52 -14.49
C GLN A 147 -0.04 10.57 -13.81
N HIS A 148 0.16 11.84 -14.18
CA HIS A 148 -0.60 12.97 -13.66
C HIS A 148 -1.70 13.38 -14.63
N TRP A 149 -2.94 13.37 -14.17
CA TRP A 149 -4.08 13.96 -14.88
C TRP A 149 -4.31 15.34 -14.31
N CYS A 150 -4.03 16.36 -15.11
CA CYS A 150 -3.99 17.74 -14.68
C CYS A 150 -4.91 18.58 -15.56
N HIS A 151 -5.72 19.47 -15.01
CA HIS A 151 -6.53 20.39 -15.83
C HIS A 151 -5.68 21.46 -16.52
N GLY A 152 -4.56 21.84 -15.92
CA GLY A 152 -3.59 22.79 -16.47
C GLY A 152 -4.03 24.26 -16.41
N ASP A 153 -5.18 24.56 -15.80
CA ASP A 153 -5.73 25.90 -15.69
C ASP A 153 -5.36 26.61 -14.37
N ARG A 154 -5.34 25.86 -13.27
CA ARG A 154 -4.93 26.32 -11.94
C ARG A 154 -4.58 25.11 -11.05
N PRO A 155 -3.90 25.33 -9.91
CA PRO A 155 -3.76 24.28 -8.91
C PRO A 155 -5.14 23.86 -8.39
N ARG A 156 -5.34 22.54 -8.30
CA ARG A 156 -6.60 21.91 -7.86
C ARG A 156 -6.30 20.90 -6.77
N PRO A 157 -7.29 20.55 -5.92
CA PRO A 157 -7.15 19.42 -5.02
C PRO A 157 -6.73 18.16 -5.79
N THR A 158 -5.67 17.50 -5.33
CA THR A 158 -5.07 16.37 -6.04
C THR A 158 -5.23 15.09 -5.24
N LEU A 159 -5.75 14.04 -5.87
CA LEU A 159 -5.80 12.70 -5.30
C LEU A 159 -4.63 11.86 -5.82
N ILE A 160 -3.74 11.46 -4.92
CA ILE A 160 -2.74 10.43 -5.18
C ILE A 160 -3.41 9.06 -5.12
N VAL A 161 -3.24 8.26 -6.17
CA VAL A 161 -3.83 6.92 -6.29
C VAL A 161 -2.72 5.88 -6.41
N ILE A 162 -2.69 4.97 -5.45
CA ILE A 162 -1.71 3.87 -5.39
C ILE A 162 -2.41 2.55 -5.75
N HIS A 163 -1.88 1.86 -6.76
CA HIS A 163 -2.48 0.62 -7.25
C HIS A 163 -2.23 -0.60 -6.34
N GLY A 164 -3.04 -1.64 -6.51
CA GLY A 164 -2.79 -2.95 -5.91
C GLY A 164 -1.68 -3.72 -6.64
N PHE A 165 -1.18 -4.81 -6.03
CA PHE A 165 -0.05 -5.60 -6.53
C PHE A 165 -0.20 -6.04 -8.01
N ALA A 166 -1.33 -6.65 -8.36
CA ALA A 166 -1.57 -7.15 -9.72
C ALA A 166 -2.30 -6.14 -10.64
N ALA A 167 -2.41 -4.87 -10.23
CA ALA A 167 -3.26 -3.88 -10.86
C ALA A 167 -2.48 -2.62 -11.28
N ASP A 168 -1.24 -2.74 -11.72
CA ASP A 168 -0.38 -1.61 -12.10
C ASP A 168 -0.85 -0.86 -13.36
N ALA A 169 -1.72 -1.46 -14.17
CA ALA A 169 -2.31 -0.79 -15.32
C ALA A 169 -3.15 0.44 -14.89
N PRO A 170 -2.80 1.67 -15.32
CA PRO A 170 -3.50 2.89 -14.90
C PRO A 170 -5.01 2.88 -15.21
N PHE A 171 -5.40 2.24 -16.31
CA PHE A 171 -6.80 2.08 -16.72
C PHE A 171 -7.63 1.26 -15.72
N LEU A 172 -7.07 0.21 -15.12
CA LEU A 172 -7.80 -0.64 -14.18
C LEU A 172 -8.18 0.14 -12.93
N ASN A 173 -7.25 0.89 -12.34
CA ASN A 173 -7.52 1.76 -11.18
C ASN A 173 -8.45 2.91 -11.56
N ALA A 174 -8.26 3.51 -12.73
CA ALA A 174 -9.13 4.55 -13.26
C ALA A 174 -10.60 4.12 -13.35
N GLN A 175 -10.84 2.91 -13.85
CA GLN A 175 -12.19 2.34 -13.92
C GLN A 175 -12.68 1.90 -12.55
N ALA A 176 -11.83 1.29 -11.72
CA ALA A 176 -12.19 0.80 -10.40
C ALA A 176 -12.68 1.93 -9.48
N LEU A 177 -12.01 3.10 -9.53
CA LEU A 177 -12.29 4.24 -8.66
C LEU A 177 -13.02 5.39 -9.34
N SER A 178 -13.54 5.17 -10.56
CA SER A 178 -14.20 6.21 -11.36
C SER A 178 -13.41 7.52 -11.44
N LEU A 179 -12.08 7.44 -11.57
CA LEU A 179 -11.18 8.60 -11.52
C LEU A 179 -11.48 9.62 -12.62
N ALA A 180 -11.99 9.19 -13.77
CA ALA A 180 -12.41 10.09 -14.84
C ALA A 180 -13.57 10.99 -14.41
N SER A 181 -14.46 10.49 -13.56
CA SER A 181 -15.56 11.27 -12.98
C SER A 181 -15.03 12.27 -11.95
N LEU A 182 -14.12 11.85 -11.07
CA LEU A 182 -13.46 12.73 -10.10
C LEU A 182 -12.69 13.86 -10.80
N TYR A 183 -11.98 13.54 -11.88
CA TYR A 183 -11.29 14.53 -12.71
C TYR A 183 -12.27 15.55 -13.27
N ARG A 184 -13.34 15.13 -13.93
CA ARG A 184 -14.36 16.06 -14.47
C ARG A 184 -15.06 16.90 -13.39
N GLN A 185 -15.07 16.44 -12.14
CA GLN A 185 -15.59 17.16 -10.99
C GLN A 185 -14.55 18.08 -10.33
N GLY A 186 -13.40 18.28 -10.98
CA GLY A 186 -12.44 19.33 -10.65
C GLY A 186 -11.22 18.89 -9.84
N TYR A 187 -11.03 17.59 -9.59
CA TYR A 187 -9.81 17.08 -8.94
C TYR A 187 -8.74 16.77 -9.97
N ASP A 188 -7.48 16.99 -9.61
CA ASP A 188 -6.36 16.40 -10.34
C ASP A 188 -6.05 15.01 -9.77
N ILE A 189 -5.47 14.13 -10.58
CA ILE A 189 -5.24 12.72 -10.21
C ILE A 189 -3.78 12.36 -10.47
N LEU A 190 -3.06 11.91 -9.46
CA LEU A 190 -1.70 11.40 -9.59
C LEU A 190 -1.69 9.88 -9.40
N LEU A 191 -1.56 9.13 -10.49
CA LEU A 191 -1.45 7.67 -10.48
C LEU A 191 0.01 7.27 -10.26
N PHE A 192 0.34 6.81 -9.07
CA PHE A 192 1.71 6.41 -8.70
C PHE A 192 2.03 4.99 -9.17
N THR A 193 3.19 4.78 -9.78
CA THR A 193 3.71 3.45 -10.11
C THR A 193 4.60 2.94 -8.98
N TYR A 194 4.13 1.90 -8.29
CA TYR A 194 4.82 1.31 -7.15
C TYR A 194 6.17 0.67 -7.56
N PRO A 195 7.21 0.67 -6.70
CA PRO A 195 8.46 -0.03 -6.95
C PRO A 195 8.25 -1.46 -7.50
N HIS A 196 9.08 -1.88 -8.45
CA HIS A 196 9.00 -3.18 -9.16
C HIS A 196 7.80 -3.39 -10.09
N HIS A 197 6.96 -2.38 -10.33
CA HIS A 197 5.77 -2.50 -11.19
C HIS A 197 5.90 -1.65 -12.46
N GLY A 198 5.24 -2.11 -13.53
CA GLY A 198 5.17 -1.45 -14.81
C GLY A 198 6.56 -1.12 -15.36
N PRO A 199 6.84 0.15 -15.72
CA PRO A 199 8.17 0.59 -16.14
C PRO A 199 9.28 0.38 -15.11
N ARG A 200 8.95 0.17 -13.83
CA ARG A 200 9.90 -0.07 -12.73
C ARG A 200 10.24 -1.56 -12.53
N ALA A 201 9.57 -2.47 -13.24
CA ALA A 201 9.95 -3.88 -13.25
C ALA A 201 11.29 -4.06 -13.97
N GLU A 202 12.16 -4.91 -13.45
CA GLU A 202 13.49 -5.11 -14.02
C GLU A 202 13.46 -6.04 -15.24
N ARG A 203 14.51 -5.97 -16.06
CA ARG A 203 14.67 -6.91 -17.18
C ARG A 203 14.76 -8.34 -16.65
N GLY A 204 13.93 -9.22 -17.21
CA GLY A 204 13.84 -10.63 -16.80
C GLY A 204 12.79 -10.92 -15.72
N ASP A 205 12.13 -9.90 -15.17
CA ASP A 205 10.95 -10.10 -14.34
C ASP A 205 9.82 -10.71 -15.20
N LEU A 206 9.24 -11.82 -14.73
CA LEU A 206 8.24 -12.60 -15.49
C LEU A 206 6.93 -11.85 -15.72
N PHE A 207 6.59 -10.94 -14.81
CA PHE A 207 5.43 -10.07 -14.88
C PHE A 207 5.62 -8.89 -13.92
N SER A 208 4.85 -7.83 -14.13
CA SER A 208 4.86 -6.61 -13.31
C SER A 208 4.61 -6.91 -11.83
N GLY A 209 5.44 -6.36 -10.94
CA GLY A 209 5.32 -6.52 -9.49
C GLY A 209 6.04 -7.74 -8.93
N VAL A 210 6.40 -8.74 -9.75
CA VAL A 210 7.06 -9.97 -9.24
C VAL A 210 8.34 -9.66 -8.45
N GLY A 211 9.07 -8.60 -8.80
CA GLY A 211 10.28 -8.17 -8.13
C GLY A 211 10.09 -7.82 -6.64
N LEU A 212 8.87 -7.43 -6.22
CA LEU A 212 8.54 -7.17 -4.81
C LEU A 212 8.75 -8.40 -3.91
N PHE A 213 8.53 -9.60 -4.46
CA PHE A 213 8.66 -10.87 -3.74
C PHE A 213 9.83 -11.72 -4.25
N GLY A 214 10.22 -11.53 -5.51
CA GLY A 214 11.27 -12.30 -6.19
C GLY A 214 12.70 -11.89 -5.86
N ARG A 215 12.89 -10.98 -4.91
CA ARG A 215 14.18 -10.37 -4.55
C ARG A 215 14.54 -10.52 -3.07
N GLY A 216 13.86 -11.41 -2.35
CA GLY A 216 14.15 -11.70 -0.95
C GLY A 216 13.33 -10.86 0.04
N LEU A 217 13.41 -11.22 1.31
CA LEU A 217 12.67 -10.54 2.38
C LEU A 217 13.24 -9.15 2.65
N LEU A 218 14.53 -9.00 2.45
CA LEU A 218 15.21 -7.71 2.55
C LEU A 218 14.64 -6.70 1.53
N SER A 219 14.58 -7.07 0.24
CA SER A 219 13.97 -6.22 -0.79
C SER A 219 12.50 -5.96 -0.49
N PHE A 220 11.74 -6.98 -0.06
CA PHE A 220 10.34 -6.82 0.32
C PHE A 220 10.13 -5.78 1.44
N THR A 221 11.07 -5.71 2.39
CA THR A 221 11.05 -4.77 3.52
C THR A 221 11.41 -3.34 3.10
N GLU A 222 12.35 -3.20 2.15
CA GLU A 222 12.81 -1.90 1.63
C GLU A 222 11.85 -1.29 0.61
N SER A 223 11.12 -2.09 -0.18
CA SER A 223 10.25 -1.57 -1.25
C SER A 223 9.16 -0.59 -0.76
N PRO A 224 8.48 -0.80 0.38
CA PRO A 224 7.57 0.20 0.93
C PRO A 224 8.28 1.48 1.38
N LEU A 225 9.50 1.39 1.94
CA LEU A 225 10.29 2.57 2.31
C LEU A 225 10.63 3.39 1.06
N HIS A 226 11.03 2.69 -0.02
CA HIS A 226 11.26 3.28 -1.34
C HIS A 226 10.01 3.98 -1.87
N ALA A 227 8.85 3.32 -1.79
CA ALA A 227 7.58 3.87 -2.23
C ALA A 227 7.21 5.15 -1.49
N ILE A 228 7.33 5.17 -0.16
CA ILE A 228 7.06 6.37 0.66
C ILE A 228 8.03 7.49 0.31
N HIS A 229 9.31 7.20 0.12
CA HIS A 229 10.29 8.20 -0.27
C HIS A 229 9.94 8.88 -1.61
N ASP A 230 9.59 8.09 -2.63
CA ASP A 230 9.18 8.61 -3.94
C ASP A 230 7.85 9.38 -3.88
N LEU A 231 6.88 8.89 -3.10
CA LEU A 231 5.61 9.58 -2.90
C LEU A 231 5.81 10.97 -2.28
N ARG A 232 6.76 11.13 -1.35
CA ARG A 232 7.06 12.42 -0.74
C ARG A 232 7.73 13.40 -1.69
N VAL A 233 8.50 12.92 -2.68
CA VAL A 233 9.00 13.73 -3.80
C VAL A 233 7.84 14.19 -4.68
N PHE A 234 6.85 13.34 -4.95
CA PHE A 234 5.65 13.76 -5.67
C PHE A 234 4.79 14.75 -4.89
N ILE A 235 4.68 14.62 -3.56
CA ILE A 235 4.01 15.62 -2.72
C ILE A 235 4.74 16.96 -2.80
N ASP A 236 6.08 16.97 -2.71
CA ASP A 236 6.89 18.18 -2.92
C ASP A 236 6.59 18.83 -4.28
N TYR A 237 6.60 18.04 -5.36
CA TYR A 237 6.28 18.50 -6.70
C TYR A 237 4.88 19.14 -6.84
N LEU A 238 3.87 18.58 -6.15
CA LEU A 238 2.51 19.10 -6.14
C LEU A 238 2.42 20.41 -5.35
N GLN A 239 3.04 20.48 -4.17
CA GLN A 239 3.05 21.69 -3.34
C GLN A 239 3.82 22.85 -3.99
N GLU A 240 4.96 22.57 -4.63
CA GLU A 240 5.72 23.57 -5.41
C GLU A 240 4.90 24.18 -6.56
N ARG A 241 3.85 23.47 -7.02
CA ARG A 241 2.89 23.94 -8.01
C ARG A 241 1.66 24.60 -7.41
N GLY A 242 1.63 24.82 -6.09
CA GLY A 242 0.54 25.50 -5.39
C GLY A 242 -0.66 24.61 -5.08
N VAL A 243 -0.52 23.28 -5.11
CA VAL A 243 -1.59 22.37 -4.67
C VAL A 243 -1.69 22.43 -3.14
N GLU A 244 -2.79 22.99 -2.63
CA GLU A 244 -3.02 23.15 -1.19
C GLU A 244 -3.60 21.90 -0.52
N HIS A 245 -4.38 21.11 -1.27
CA HIS A 245 -5.05 19.93 -0.75
C HIS A 245 -4.63 18.67 -1.50
N ILE A 246 -3.98 17.76 -0.77
CA ILE A 246 -3.47 16.49 -1.32
C ILE A 246 -4.09 15.35 -0.51
N GLY A 247 -4.88 14.53 -1.17
CA GLY A 247 -5.42 13.29 -0.61
C GLY A 247 -4.67 12.08 -1.12
N VAL A 248 -4.71 10.97 -0.39
CA VAL A 248 -4.18 9.69 -0.85
C VAL A 248 -5.24 8.59 -0.75
N THR A 249 -5.32 7.73 -1.77
CA THR A 249 -6.09 6.49 -1.76
C THR A 249 -5.30 5.36 -2.38
N GLY A 250 -5.64 4.14 -2.04
CA GLY A 250 -5.11 2.98 -2.73
C GLY A 250 -5.86 1.70 -2.40
N ILE A 251 -5.69 0.71 -3.26
CA ILE A 251 -6.37 -0.59 -3.16
C ILE A 251 -5.34 -1.65 -2.74
N SER A 252 -5.66 -2.49 -1.75
CA SER A 252 -4.82 -3.63 -1.34
C SER A 252 -3.42 -3.20 -0.89
N LEU A 253 -2.35 -3.55 -1.62
CA LEU A 253 -0.99 -3.01 -1.45
C LEU A 253 -0.97 -1.48 -1.46
N GLY A 254 -1.76 -0.86 -2.33
CA GLY A 254 -1.90 0.58 -2.38
C GLY A 254 -2.61 1.14 -1.14
N GLY A 255 -3.58 0.42 -0.59
CA GLY A 255 -4.25 0.81 0.66
C GLY A 255 -3.32 0.72 1.86
N TYR A 256 -2.48 -0.32 1.90
CA TYR A 256 -1.39 -0.46 2.87
C TYR A 256 -0.42 0.72 2.78
N THR A 257 0.03 1.05 1.57
CA THR A 257 0.99 2.13 1.33
C THR A 257 0.39 3.51 1.61
N ALA A 258 -0.87 3.75 1.25
CA ALA A 258 -1.60 4.97 1.58
C ALA A 258 -1.74 5.15 3.10
N SER A 259 -2.01 4.06 3.81
CA SER A 259 -2.04 4.05 5.28
C SER A 259 -0.66 4.42 5.84
N LEU A 260 0.41 3.79 5.35
CA LEU A 260 1.78 4.10 5.79
C LEU A 260 2.17 5.55 5.49
N LEU A 261 1.80 6.09 4.32
CA LEU A 261 2.06 7.49 3.99
C LEU A 261 1.36 8.44 4.97
N ALA A 262 0.14 8.12 5.39
CA ALA A 262 -0.63 8.90 6.36
C ALA A 262 -0.06 8.86 7.80
N THR A 263 0.86 7.95 8.10
CA THR A 263 1.63 7.93 9.36
C THR A 263 3.01 8.57 9.25
N VAL A 264 3.37 9.09 8.07
CA VAL A 264 4.72 9.63 7.79
C VAL A 264 4.69 11.06 7.27
N ASP A 265 3.62 11.46 6.58
CA ASP A 265 3.52 12.77 5.95
C ASP A 265 2.25 13.51 6.38
N GLU A 266 2.43 14.54 7.21
CA GLU A 266 1.36 15.37 7.78
C GLU A 266 0.67 16.29 6.75
N ARG A 267 1.25 16.43 5.55
CA ARG A 267 0.75 17.33 4.50
C ARG A 267 -0.50 16.81 3.80
N LEU A 268 -0.90 15.58 4.09
CA LEU A 268 -2.11 14.97 3.54
C LEU A 268 -3.37 15.58 4.17
N SER A 269 -4.29 16.02 3.32
CA SER A 269 -5.63 16.45 3.73
C SER A 269 -6.46 15.27 4.26
N PHE A 270 -6.33 14.09 3.64
CA PHE A 270 -7.06 12.88 4.01
C PHE A 270 -6.42 11.61 3.46
N CYS A 271 -6.82 10.45 4.00
CA CYS A 271 -6.42 9.11 3.53
C CYS A 271 -7.63 8.18 3.37
N ILE A 272 -7.72 7.49 2.24
CA ILE A 272 -8.78 6.52 1.94
C ILE A 272 -8.18 5.16 1.56
N PRO A 273 -7.79 4.32 2.52
CA PRO A 273 -7.33 2.96 2.24
C PRO A 273 -8.50 2.04 1.89
N ILE A 274 -8.41 1.34 0.76
CA ILE A 274 -9.44 0.42 0.26
C ILE A 274 -8.91 -1.00 0.32
N VAL A 275 -9.61 -1.87 1.04
CA VAL A 275 -9.23 -3.26 1.34
C VAL A 275 -7.74 -3.44 1.66
N PRO A 276 -7.17 -2.62 2.58
CA PRO A 276 -5.72 -2.55 2.79
C PRO A 276 -5.14 -3.86 3.32
N ALA A 277 -3.91 -4.19 2.90
CA ALA A 277 -3.17 -5.38 3.32
C ALA A 277 -2.38 -5.14 4.65
N VAL A 278 -3.08 -4.82 5.74
CA VAL A 278 -2.54 -4.22 6.98
C VAL A 278 -1.43 -5.04 7.67
N SER A 279 -1.52 -6.37 7.69
CA SER A 279 -0.46 -7.23 8.25
C SER A 279 0.02 -8.28 7.23
N PRO A 280 1.05 -7.97 6.41
CA PRO A 280 1.51 -8.87 5.36
C PRO A 280 1.92 -10.27 5.84
N ILE A 281 2.55 -10.38 7.02
CA ILE A 281 2.95 -11.67 7.60
C ILE A 281 1.73 -12.54 7.90
N ASP A 282 0.72 -11.98 8.54
CA ASP A 282 -0.53 -12.69 8.85
C ASP A 282 -1.27 -13.11 7.57
N LEU A 283 -1.29 -12.25 6.54
CA LEU A 283 -1.86 -12.60 5.24
C LEU A 283 -1.15 -13.81 4.61
N PHE A 284 0.19 -13.85 4.62
CA PHE A 284 0.93 -15.00 4.10
C PHE A 284 0.68 -16.28 4.88
N LEU A 285 0.44 -16.18 6.20
CA LEU A 285 0.06 -17.32 7.04
C LEU A 285 -1.35 -17.84 6.74
N GLU A 286 -2.22 -17.03 6.14
CA GLU A 286 -3.61 -17.39 5.79
C GLU A 286 -3.77 -17.99 4.39
N TRP A 287 -2.83 -17.73 3.49
CA TRP A 287 -2.97 -18.09 2.08
C TRP A 287 -2.22 -19.38 1.76
N TRP A 288 -2.85 -20.32 1.08
CA TRP A 288 -2.13 -21.48 0.55
C TRP A 288 -1.51 -21.13 -0.81
N PRO A 289 -0.23 -21.46 -1.08
CA PRO A 289 0.68 -22.30 -0.30
C PRO A 289 1.62 -21.56 0.68
N THR A 290 1.62 -20.23 0.74
CA THR A 290 2.52 -19.45 1.62
C THR A 290 2.40 -19.84 3.10
N SER A 291 1.20 -20.20 3.54
CA SER A 291 0.84 -20.71 4.88
C SER A 291 1.55 -22.00 5.28
N VAL A 292 2.11 -22.74 4.33
CA VAL A 292 2.92 -23.94 4.59
C VAL A 292 4.40 -23.59 4.59
N LEU A 293 4.83 -22.74 3.67
CA LEU A 293 6.24 -22.41 3.45
C LEU A 293 6.79 -21.47 4.53
N LEU A 294 6.07 -20.40 4.84
CA LEU A 294 6.52 -19.39 5.78
C LEU A 294 6.71 -19.95 7.21
N PRO A 295 5.79 -20.75 7.79
CA PRO A 295 6.03 -21.37 9.10
C PRO A 295 7.20 -22.37 9.13
N ARG A 296 7.52 -23.02 7.99
CA ARG A 296 8.70 -23.89 7.92
C ARG A 296 9.99 -23.07 7.93
N LEU A 297 10.00 -21.98 7.17
CA LEU A 297 11.12 -21.03 7.13
C LEU A 297 11.34 -20.39 8.50
N MET A 298 10.28 -19.88 9.14
CA MET A 298 10.36 -19.29 10.48
C MET A 298 10.88 -20.30 11.52
N ARG A 299 10.37 -21.54 11.52
CA ARG A 299 10.86 -22.59 12.43
C ARG A 299 12.33 -22.95 12.21
N SER A 300 12.81 -22.97 10.96
CA SER A 300 14.23 -23.25 10.70
C SER A 300 15.16 -22.15 11.19
N GLN A 301 14.63 -20.94 11.40
CA GLN A 301 15.36 -19.78 11.94
C GLN A 301 15.07 -19.52 13.43
N GLY A 302 14.27 -20.36 14.10
CA GLY A 302 13.91 -20.18 15.50
C GLY A 302 13.05 -18.94 15.77
N VAL A 303 12.26 -18.49 14.78
CA VAL A 303 11.44 -17.28 14.85
C VAL A 303 9.96 -17.66 14.99
N ASN A 304 9.24 -17.03 15.92
CA ASN A 304 7.78 -17.15 16.06
C ASN A 304 7.03 -16.05 15.27
N VAL A 305 5.69 -16.08 15.28
CA VAL A 305 4.87 -15.12 14.51
C VAL A 305 5.07 -13.69 14.98
N ALA A 306 5.07 -13.45 16.30
CA ALA A 306 5.26 -12.11 16.86
C ALA A 306 6.63 -11.53 16.48
N GLN A 307 7.69 -12.33 16.54
CA GLN A 307 9.03 -11.94 16.10
C GLN A 307 9.08 -11.65 14.60
N MET A 308 8.46 -12.50 13.76
CA MET A 308 8.42 -12.25 12.31
C MET A 308 7.68 -10.96 11.95
N ARG A 309 6.58 -10.66 12.66
CA ARG A 309 5.90 -9.35 12.56
C ARG A 309 6.86 -8.23 12.96
N GLY A 310 7.57 -8.34 14.08
CA GLY A 310 8.55 -7.34 14.53
C GLY A 310 9.69 -7.08 13.54
N LEU A 311 10.21 -8.14 12.90
CA LEU A 311 11.26 -8.06 11.86
C LEU A 311 10.84 -7.28 10.61
N THR A 312 9.53 -7.15 10.35
CA THR A 312 8.97 -6.44 9.20
C THR A 312 8.15 -5.22 9.60
N ALA A 313 8.02 -4.94 10.90
CA ALA A 313 7.17 -3.87 11.40
C ALA A 313 7.65 -2.46 11.02
N VAL A 314 8.91 -2.30 10.60
CA VAL A 314 9.49 -1.00 10.20
C VAL A 314 8.73 -0.34 9.04
N HIS A 315 8.08 -1.11 8.18
CA HIS A 315 7.26 -0.56 7.11
C HIS A 315 5.76 -0.68 7.37
N ASN A 316 5.34 -1.03 8.59
CA ASN A 316 3.92 -1.20 8.92
C ASN A 316 3.32 0.12 9.44
N PRO A 317 2.16 0.58 8.92
CA PRO A 317 1.50 1.79 9.44
C PRO A 317 1.23 1.72 10.95
N LEU A 318 0.87 0.54 11.47
CA LEU A 318 0.54 0.36 12.90
C LEU A 318 1.71 0.68 13.85
N THR A 319 2.94 0.75 13.34
CA THR A 319 4.17 0.98 14.11
C THR A 319 4.36 2.45 14.50
N TYR A 320 3.80 3.38 13.72
CA TYR A 320 4.07 4.80 13.87
C TYR A 320 2.84 5.54 14.34
N LYS A 321 3.02 6.56 15.18
CA LYS A 321 1.90 7.42 15.55
C LYS A 321 1.31 8.08 14.29
N PRO A 322 -0.03 8.06 14.11
CA PRO A 322 -0.70 8.82 13.07
C PRO A 322 -0.23 10.29 12.95
N CYS A 323 0.09 10.72 11.73
CA CYS A 323 0.40 12.12 11.43
C CYS A 323 -0.86 12.94 11.09
N ILE A 324 -1.94 12.27 10.68
CA ILE A 324 -3.24 12.89 10.43
C ILE A 324 -4.30 12.37 11.41
N ASP A 325 -5.26 13.23 11.76
CA ASP A 325 -6.40 12.90 12.62
C ASP A 325 -7.27 11.80 11.99
N GLY A 326 -7.77 10.86 12.79
CA GLY A 326 -8.56 9.74 12.28
C GLY A 326 -9.85 10.17 11.58
N LYS A 327 -10.44 11.34 11.90
CA LYS A 327 -11.59 11.91 11.17
C LYS A 327 -11.28 12.17 9.70
N ARG A 328 -10.00 12.33 9.35
CA ARG A 328 -9.45 12.47 7.98
C ARG A 328 -9.12 11.12 7.33
N VAL A 329 -9.51 10.01 7.95
CA VAL A 329 -9.34 8.66 7.42
C VAL A 329 -10.69 7.97 7.17
N LEU A 330 -10.89 7.50 5.93
CA LEU A 330 -12.02 6.67 5.52
C LEU A 330 -11.52 5.31 5.04
N ILE A 331 -11.66 4.29 5.89
CA ILE A 331 -11.31 2.90 5.57
C ILE A 331 -12.48 2.26 4.83
N ILE A 332 -12.22 1.64 3.68
CA ILE A 332 -13.23 0.94 2.89
C ILE A 332 -12.89 -0.54 2.85
N GLY A 333 -13.83 -1.39 3.29
CA GLY A 333 -13.66 -2.84 3.38
C GLY A 333 -14.72 -3.62 2.64
N GLY A 334 -14.33 -4.78 2.10
CA GLY A 334 -15.26 -5.76 1.57
C GLY A 334 -15.70 -6.72 2.67
N ALA A 335 -17.00 -6.85 2.92
CA ALA A 335 -17.52 -7.76 3.94
C ALA A 335 -17.14 -9.24 3.70
N GLY A 336 -17.10 -9.63 2.43
CA GLY A 336 -16.72 -10.96 1.96
C GLY A 336 -15.22 -11.15 1.74
N ASP A 337 -14.37 -10.19 2.12
CA ASP A 337 -12.93 -10.25 1.88
C ASP A 337 -12.28 -11.44 2.62
N ARG A 338 -11.59 -12.28 1.84
CA ARG A 338 -10.77 -13.44 2.27
C ARG A 338 -9.32 -13.30 1.84
N PHE A 339 -8.94 -12.19 1.21
CA PHE A 339 -7.55 -11.76 1.07
C PHE A 339 -7.12 -11.06 2.34
N SER A 340 -7.65 -9.87 2.61
CA SER A 340 -7.42 -9.08 3.83
C SER A 340 -8.67 -9.15 4.69
N LEU A 341 -8.72 -10.13 5.59
CA LEU A 341 -9.92 -10.37 6.40
C LEU A 341 -10.31 -9.12 7.21
N PRO A 342 -11.62 -8.93 7.50
CA PRO A 342 -12.14 -7.71 8.15
C PRO A 342 -11.39 -7.26 9.42
N ARG A 343 -10.78 -8.18 10.17
CA ARG A 343 -10.01 -7.98 11.39
C ARG A 343 -8.79 -7.10 11.15
N HIS A 344 -8.17 -7.22 9.99
CA HIS A 344 -7.04 -6.39 9.58
C HIS A 344 -7.48 -4.93 9.46
N LEU A 345 -8.68 -4.70 8.90
CA LEU A 345 -9.26 -3.36 8.81
C LEU A 345 -9.69 -2.83 10.18
N ARG A 346 -10.18 -3.69 11.08
CA ARG A 346 -10.46 -3.29 12.47
C ARG A 346 -9.19 -2.93 13.23
N LEU A 347 -8.04 -3.58 12.97
CA LEU A 347 -6.75 -3.16 13.54
C LEU A 347 -6.38 -1.75 13.06
N LEU A 348 -6.53 -1.50 11.76
CA LEU A 348 -6.28 -0.17 11.19
C LEU A 348 -7.23 0.90 11.76
N GLN A 349 -8.50 0.56 11.96
CA GLN A 349 -9.47 1.46 12.57
C GLN A 349 -9.11 1.79 14.02
N ARG A 350 -8.63 0.82 14.79
CA ARG A 350 -8.15 1.07 16.18
C ARG A 350 -6.91 1.96 16.21
N HIS A 351 -6.07 1.85 15.18
CA HIS A 351 -4.88 2.69 15.03
C HIS A 351 -5.22 4.16 14.75
N TRP A 352 -6.33 4.42 14.04
CA TRP A 352 -6.91 5.75 13.88
C TRP A 352 -8.27 5.86 14.59
N PRO A 353 -8.29 6.17 15.90
CA PRO A 353 -9.53 6.55 16.58
C PRO A 353 -10.27 7.64 15.80
N ASP A 354 -11.60 7.59 15.80
CA ASP A 354 -12.50 8.47 15.02
C ASP A 354 -12.48 8.27 13.49
N SER A 355 -11.72 7.30 12.98
CA SER A 355 -11.79 6.93 11.56
C SER A 355 -13.12 6.30 11.17
N GLN A 356 -13.56 6.63 9.96
CA GLN A 356 -14.75 6.05 9.36
C GLN A 356 -14.40 4.70 8.75
N LEU A 357 -15.18 3.66 9.05
CA LEU A 357 -15.09 2.36 8.40
C LEU A 357 -16.36 2.11 7.59
N HIS A 358 -16.23 1.92 6.28
CA HIS A 358 -17.32 1.54 5.39
C HIS A 358 -17.18 0.09 4.96
N TRP A 359 -18.23 -0.71 5.11
CA TRP A 359 -18.30 -2.04 4.52
C TRP A 359 -19.14 -2.00 3.25
N PHE A 360 -18.67 -2.61 2.17
CA PHE A 360 -19.49 -2.91 0.98
C PHE A 360 -19.78 -4.42 0.91
N PRO A 361 -20.93 -4.84 0.34
CA PRO A 361 -21.37 -6.25 0.31
C PRO A 361 -20.65 -7.09 -0.77
N GLY A 362 -19.32 -6.96 -0.85
CA GLY A 362 -18.46 -7.63 -1.81
C GLY A 362 -17.16 -8.14 -1.18
N SER A 363 -16.18 -8.51 -2.00
CA SER A 363 -14.88 -9.03 -1.56
C SER A 363 -13.71 -8.14 -2.03
N HIS A 364 -12.47 -8.56 -1.80
CA HIS A 364 -11.26 -7.81 -2.20
C HIS A 364 -11.23 -7.48 -3.69
N LEU A 365 -11.70 -8.43 -4.51
CA LEU A 365 -11.70 -8.33 -5.97
C LEU A 365 -13.08 -7.97 -6.54
N ILE A 366 -14.17 -8.29 -5.84
CA ILE A 366 -15.54 -8.09 -6.34
C ILE A 366 -16.23 -7.00 -5.52
N HIS A 367 -16.22 -5.78 -6.04
CA HIS A 367 -16.75 -4.58 -5.38
C HIS A 367 -18.25 -4.39 -5.61
N LEU A 368 -19.08 -5.30 -5.08
CA LEU A 368 -20.55 -5.17 -5.16
C LEU A 368 -21.00 -3.94 -4.36
N GLY A 369 -21.90 -3.12 -4.94
CA GLY A 369 -22.32 -1.86 -4.33
C GLY A 369 -21.33 -0.71 -4.52
N ARG A 370 -20.35 -0.85 -5.42
CA ARG A 370 -19.29 0.13 -5.66
C ARG A 370 -19.74 1.59 -5.78
N GLY A 371 -20.88 1.85 -6.41
CA GLY A 371 -21.40 3.22 -6.55
C GLY A 371 -21.59 3.93 -5.20
N GLU A 372 -22.01 3.19 -4.17
CA GLU A 372 -22.27 3.73 -2.83
C GLU A 372 -21.00 4.19 -2.15
N TYR A 373 -19.96 3.34 -2.10
CA TYR A 373 -18.71 3.76 -1.48
C TYR A 373 -17.99 4.83 -2.30
N LEU A 374 -18.15 4.88 -3.63
CA LEU A 374 -17.59 5.97 -4.45
C LEU A 374 -18.25 7.32 -4.17
N LEU A 375 -19.56 7.34 -3.95
CA LEU A 375 -20.27 8.55 -3.50
C LEU A 375 -19.80 8.97 -2.11
N ARG A 376 -19.62 8.01 -1.20
CA ARG A 376 -19.08 8.28 0.14
C ARG A 376 -17.65 8.82 0.09
N MET A 377 -16.79 8.22 -0.73
CA MET A 377 -15.44 8.71 -0.98
C MET A 377 -15.49 10.15 -1.45
N ARG A 378 -16.34 10.46 -2.44
CA ARG A 378 -16.45 11.82 -2.97
C ARG A 378 -16.84 12.83 -1.89
N ALA A 379 -17.92 12.57 -1.15
CA ALA A 379 -18.36 13.46 -0.08
C ALA A 379 -17.28 13.65 1.01
N PHE A 380 -16.55 12.58 1.32
CA PHE A 380 -15.44 12.63 2.25
C PHE A 380 -14.25 13.46 1.73
N MET A 381 -13.91 13.33 0.45
CA MET A 381 -12.87 14.14 -0.18
C MET A 381 -13.24 15.63 -0.14
N ASP A 382 -14.47 15.96 -0.54
CA ASP A 382 -14.95 17.35 -0.58
C ASP A 382 -14.92 18.00 0.82
N GLN A 383 -15.30 17.26 1.86
CA GLN A 383 -15.22 17.71 3.26
C GLN A 383 -13.82 18.18 3.69
N TRP A 384 -12.77 17.58 3.13
CA TRP A 384 -11.37 17.86 3.51
C TRP A 384 -10.59 18.66 2.46
N CYS A 385 -11.26 19.05 1.37
CA CYS A 385 -10.71 19.86 0.28
C CYS A 385 -11.42 21.20 0.09
N GLU A 386 -12.63 21.37 0.65
CA GLU A 386 -13.30 22.66 0.71
C GLU A 386 -13.02 23.29 2.07
N ALA A 387 -12.24 24.36 2.09
CA ALA A 387 -12.40 25.35 3.15
C ALA A 387 -13.88 25.77 3.13
N LEU A 388 -14.56 25.63 4.27
CA LEU A 388 -15.91 26.13 4.53
C LEU A 388 -16.18 27.38 3.69
N HIS A 389 -17.18 27.29 2.79
CA HIS A 389 -17.65 28.38 1.93
C HIS A 389 -17.60 29.77 2.56
#